data_AF-A0A498FDM8-F1
#
_entry.id   AF-A0A498FDM8-F1
#
_cell.length_a   1.000
_cell.length_b   1.000
_cell.length_c   1.000
_cell.angle_alpha   90.00
_cell.angle_beta   90.00
_cell.angle_gamma   90.00
#
_symmetry.space_group_name_H-M   'P 1'
#
loop_
_entity.id
_entity.type
_entity.pdbx_description
1 polymer ?
#
loop_
_entity_poly.entity_id
_entity_poly.type
_entity_poly.pdbx_seq_one_letter_code
_entity_poly.pdbx_strand_id
1 'polypeptide(L)'
;ICKGKIPAYLGSSFAFLAPAGAVIGDMSAGGGNYAAALGGFIAAGVIFTIVAIIIQLAGTAWIHVVFPPAAMGAIVAIIGLELIPVAAGMAGWIVKPSDPDPASWVLQPRVVMLSTITLAVTVLGSVLFRGFMRIIPILIGIVSGYVIAYFMGGFTNFTAVADNGWIKSPEFTFPVFE
;
A
#
# COMPACT_ATOMS: atom_id res chain seq x y z
N ILE A 1 -21.95 5.82 12.90
CA ILE A 1 -21.76 6.87 11.87
C ILE A 1 -22.08 6.36 10.45
N CYS A 2 -21.72 5.14 10.05
CA CYS A 2 -22.15 4.57 8.75
C CYS A 2 -23.17 3.43 8.96
N LYS A 3 -24.48 3.69 8.80
CA LYS A 3 -25.58 2.72 8.97
C LYS A 3 -25.66 1.68 7.83
N GLY A 4 -24.53 1.11 7.40
CA GLY A 4 -24.46 0.19 6.25
C GLY A 4 -24.78 0.82 4.88
N LYS A 5 -24.88 2.16 4.82
CA LYS A 5 -25.28 2.90 3.60
C LYS A 5 -24.12 3.22 2.65
N ILE A 6 -22.88 3.01 3.08
CA ILE A 6 -21.68 3.38 2.32
C ILE A 6 -20.83 2.10 2.13
N PRO A 7 -20.70 1.58 0.91
CA PRO A 7 -19.79 0.47 0.63
C PRO A 7 -18.37 1.01 0.57
N ALA A 8 -17.62 0.85 1.67
CA ALA A 8 -16.21 1.26 1.76
C ALA A 8 -15.38 0.15 2.39
N TYR A 9 -14.15 -0.03 1.89
CA TYR A 9 -13.15 -0.94 2.45
C TYR A 9 -12.00 -0.11 3.02
N LEU A 10 -11.70 -0.27 4.32
CA LEU A 10 -10.58 0.40 4.97
C LEU A 10 -9.31 -0.42 4.72
N GLY A 11 -8.50 0.03 3.77
CA GLY A 11 -7.15 -0.47 3.54
C GLY A 11 -6.09 0.29 4.34
N SER A 12 -4.87 -0.23 4.33
CA SER A 12 -3.69 0.52 4.80
C SER A 12 -3.50 1.78 3.96
N SER A 13 -3.48 2.96 4.58
CA SER A 13 -3.35 4.22 3.87
C SER A 13 -1.90 4.46 3.43
N PHE A 14 -1.70 4.51 2.12
CA PHE A 14 -0.39 4.74 1.51
C PHE A 14 0.20 6.12 1.78
N ALA A 15 -0.63 7.11 2.15
CA ALA A 15 -0.16 8.45 2.53
C ALA A 15 0.74 8.44 3.78
N PHE A 16 0.72 7.36 4.57
CA PHE A 16 1.61 7.19 5.72
C PHE A 16 2.96 6.57 5.38
N LEU A 17 3.19 6.07 4.15
CA LEU A 17 4.47 5.44 3.80
C LEU A 17 5.65 6.40 3.91
N ALA A 18 5.55 7.61 3.35
CA ALA A 18 6.59 8.61 3.40
C ALA A 18 6.90 9.10 4.84
N PRO A 19 5.93 9.57 5.64
CA PRO A 19 6.22 10.01 7.01
C PRO A 19 6.59 8.87 7.95
N ALA A 20 5.98 7.69 7.84
CA ALA A 20 6.38 6.54 8.65
C ALA A 20 7.78 6.06 8.27
N GLY A 21 8.10 6.03 6.97
CA GLY A 21 9.43 5.72 6.48
C GLY A 21 10.49 6.72 6.97
N ALA A 22 10.16 8.01 7.05
CA ALA A 22 11.06 9.02 7.61
C ALA A 22 11.29 8.81 9.11
N VAL A 23 10.23 8.58 9.91
CA VAL A 23 10.38 8.32 11.35
C VAL A 23 11.17 7.03 11.63
N ILE A 24 10.94 5.99 10.82
CA ILE A 24 11.67 4.71 10.93
C ILE A 24 13.12 4.85 10.40
N GLY A 25 13.34 5.70 9.40
CA GLY A 25 14.60 5.84 8.65
C GLY A 25 15.58 6.87 9.19
N ASP A 26 15.14 8.06 9.63
CA ASP A 26 16.02 9.11 10.19
C ASP A 26 16.57 8.72 11.57
N MET A 27 15.89 7.84 12.30
CA MET A 27 16.35 7.29 13.58
C MET A 27 17.19 6.01 13.42
N SER A 28 17.65 5.68 12.21
CA SER A 28 18.46 4.48 11.92
C SER A 28 19.87 4.48 12.54
N ALA A 29 20.27 5.52 13.27
CA ALA A 29 21.44 5.48 14.17
C ALA A 29 21.19 4.69 15.47
N GLY A 30 19.93 4.31 15.76
CA GLY A 30 19.57 3.45 16.88
C GLY A 30 18.33 2.65 16.54
N GLY A 31 18.50 1.39 16.16
CA GLY A 31 17.40 0.51 15.77
C GLY A 31 16.26 0.51 16.79
N GLY A 32 15.11 1.04 16.37
CA GLY A 32 13.86 0.91 17.10
C GLY A 32 13.12 2.24 17.21
N ASN A 33 12.06 2.40 16.43
CA ASN A 33 10.86 3.10 16.91
C ASN A 33 9.63 2.95 15.99
N TYR A 34 9.35 1.72 15.55
CA TYR A 34 8.00 1.40 15.03
C TYR A 34 6.91 1.83 16.04
N ALA A 35 7.22 1.75 17.34
CA ALA A 35 6.39 2.25 18.42
C ALA A 35 6.10 3.77 18.37
N ALA A 36 7.06 4.61 17.99
CA ALA A 36 6.83 6.05 17.83
C ALA A 36 5.94 6.36 16.60
N ALA A 37 6.14 5.63 15.49
CA ALA A 37 5.25 5.72 14.34
C ALA A 37 3.80 5.34 14.70
N LEU A 38 3.60 4.32 15.56
CA LEU A 38 2.27 3.97 16.08
C LEU A 38 1.65 5.11 16.90
N GLY A 39 2.43 5.82 17.72
CA GLY A 39 1.98 7.03 18.43
C GLY A 39 1.47 8.11 17.47
N GLY A 40 2.20 8.36 16.39
CA GLY A 40 1.80 9.26 15.30
C GLY A 40 0.50 8.82 14.61
N PHE A 41 0.31 7.52 14.37
CA PHE A 41 -0.93 7.00 13.78
C PHE A 41 -2.14 7.18 14.70
N ILE A 42 -1.97 7.02 16.02
CA ILE A 42 -3.02 7.28 17.01
C ILE A 42 -3.40 8.77 16.99
N ALA A 43 -2.41 9.67 17.00
CA ALA A 43 -2.64 11.11 16.93
C ALA A 43 -3.39 11.51 15.65
N ALA A 44 -3.01 10.95 14.49
CA ALA A 44 -3.71 11.18 13.23
C ALA A 44 -5.18 10.72 13.28
N GLY A 45 -5.45 9.56 13.89
CA GLY A 45 -6.81 9.06 14.10
C GLY A 45 -7.66 9.97 14.99
N VAL A 46 -7.07 10.54 16.05
CA VAL A 46 -7.74 11.53 16.92
C VAL A 46 -8.08 12.79 16.12
N ILE A 47 -7.14 13.31 15.33
CA ILE A 47 -7.37 14.49 14.47
C ILE A 47 -8.51 14.21 13.48
N PHE A 48 -8.51 13.06 12.81
CA PHE A 48 -9.61 12.69 11.91
C PHE A 48 -10.96 12.61 12.62
N THR A 49 -10.99 12.13 13.86
CA THR A 49 -12.22 12.08 14.67
C THR A 49 -12.72 13.48 15.00
N ILE A 50 -11.82 14.39 15.41
CA ILE A 50 -12.15 15.79 15.69
C ILE A 50 -12.70 16.47 14.44
N VAL A 51 -12.01 16.33 13.30
CA VAL A 51 -12.46 16.89 12.02
C VAL A 51 -13.82 16.32 11.61
N ALA A 52 -14.05 15.02 11.78
CA ALA A 52 -15.35 14.41 11.49
C ALA A 52 -16.48 15.00 12.34
N ILE A 53 -16.24 15.28 13.63
CA ILE A 53 -17.22 15.93 14.51
C ILE A 53 -17.48 17.37 14.04
N ILE A 54 -16.44 18.12 13.65
CA ILE A 54 -16.59 19.48 13.12
C ILE A 54 -17.43 19.48 11.85
N ILE A 55 -17.19 18.54 10.93
CA ILE A 55 -17.97 18.41 9.69
C ILE A 55 -19.43 18.06 10.01
N GLN A 56 -19.67 17.22 11.02
CA GLN A 56 -21.02 16.88 11.46
C GLN A 56 -21.79 18.10 12.00
N LEU A 57 -21.10 19.06 12.62
CA LEU A 57 -21.71 20.26 13.20
C LEU A 57 -21.82 21.43 12.21
N ALA A 58 -20.76 21.68 11.42
CA ALA A 58 -20.65 22.82 10.51
C ALA A 58 -21.16 22.55 9.08
N GLY A 59 -21.45 21.28 8.75
CA GLY A 59 -21.82 20.85 7.40
C GLY A 59 -20.63 20.76 6.44
N THR A 60 -20.90 20.50 5.15
CA THR A 60 -19.88 20.23 4.11
C THR A 60 -19.63 21.40 3.17
N ALA A 61 -20.41 22.48 3.23
CA ALA A 61 -20.34 23.57 2.25
C ALA A 61 -18.98 24.28 2.23
N TRP A 62 -18.34 24.44 3.40
CA TRP A 62 -17.03 25.07 3.51
C TRP A 62 -15.91 24.22 2.89
N ILE A 63 -16.07 22.89 2.83
CA ILE A 63 -15.09 21.98 2.23
C ILE A 63 -14.92 22.29 0.74
N HIS A 64 -16.00 22.62 0.03
CA HIS A 64 -15.92 22.98 -1.39
C HIS A 64 -15.20 24.30 -1.65
N VAL A 65 -15.12 25.19 -0.66
CA VAL A 65 -14.38 26.45 -0.74
C VAL A 65 -12.89 26.22 -0.48
N VAL A 66 -12.57 25.42 0.55
CA VAL A 66 -11.17 25.11 0.92
C VAL A 66 -10.54 24.12 -0.07
N PHE A 67 -11.29 23.12 -0.48
CA PHE A 67 -10.89 22.06 -1.41
C PHE A 67 -11.86 22.03 -2.59
N PRO A 68 -11.68 22.91 -3.60
CA PRO A 68 -12.47 22.85 -4.81
C PRO A 68 -12.22 21.51 -5.55
N PRO A 69 -13.16 21.03 -6.39
CA PRO A 69 -13.04 19.75 -7.10
C PRO A 69 -11.74 19.56 -7.87
N ALA A 70 -11.21 20.64 -8.47
CA ALA A 70 -9.92 20.61 -9.15
C ALA A 70 -8.75 20.30 -8.20
N ALA A 71 -8.75 20.87 -6.99
CA ALA A 71 -7.73 20.60 -5.98
C ALA A 71 -7.86 19.17 -5.42
N MET A 72 -9.09 18.72 -5.12
CA MET A 72 -9.33 17.36 -4.64
C MET A 72 -8.84 16.31 -5.66
N GLY A 73 -9.17 16.48 -6.95
CA GLY A 73 -8.69 15.59 -8.01
C GLY A 73 -7.17 15.60 -8.14
N ALA A 74 -6.54 16.78 -8.07
CA ALA A 74 -5.09 16.91 -8.13
C ALA A 74 -4.39 16.21 -6.95
N ILE A 75 -4.90 16.38 -5.72
CA ILE A 75 -4.35 15.72 -4.53
C ILE A 75 -4.43 14.20 -4.66
N VAL A 76 -5.58 13.67 -5.07
CA VAL A 76 -5.77 12.22 -5.27
C VAL A 76 -4.84 11.67 -6.36
N ALA A 77 -4.67 12.40 -7.46
CA ALA A 77 -3.74 12.01 -8.53
C ALA A 77 -2.28 12.03 -8.07
N ILE A 78 -1.87 13.03 -7.29
CA ILE A 78 -0.50 13.14 -6.75
C ILE A 78 -0.21 12.00 -5.77
N ILE A 79 -1.14 11.65 -4.89
CA ILE A 79 -0.99 10.49 -3.99
C ILE A 79 -0.75 9.21 -4.80
N GLY A 80 -1.47 9.01 -5.90
CA GLY A 80 -1.23 7.88 -6.80
C GLY A 80 0.15 7.93 -7.47
N LEU A 81 0.58 9.11 -7.92
CA LEU A 81 1.86 9.32 -8.58
C LEU A 81 3.06 9.11 -7.63
N GLU A 82 2.92 9.52 -6.37
CA GLU A 82 3.92 9.36 -5.32
C GLU A 82 4.23 7.88 -5.03
N LEU A 83 3.28 6.98 -5.30
CA LEU A 83 3.40 5.54 -5.05
C LEU A 83 3.97 4.76 -6.23
N ILE A 84 4.02 5.36 -7.42
CA ILE A 84 4.63 4.76 -8.61
C ILE A 84 6.07 4.31 -8.36
N PRO A 85 6.99 5.11 -7.78
CA PRO A 85 8.37 4.66 -7.55
C PRO A 85 8.45 3.47 -6.59
N VAL A 86 7.59 3.43 -5.56
CA VAL A 86 7.54 2.28 -4.63
C VAL A 86 7.11 1.01 -5.38
N ALA A 87 6.03 1.10 -6.16
CA ALA A 87 5.55 -0.03 -6.96
C ALA A 87 6.56 -0.47 -8.03
N ALA A 88 7.20 0.47 -8.73
CA ALA A 88 8.21 0.20 -9.74
C ALA A 88 9.47 -0.45 -9.13
N GLY A 89 9.87 -0.03 -7.93
CA GLY A 89 10.96 -0.65 -7.18
C GLY A 89 10.63 -2.09 -6.75
N MET A 90 9.40 -2.32 -6.27
CA MET A 90 8.92 -3.67 -5.95
C MET A 90 8.81 -4.57 -7.19
N ALA A 91 8.45 -4.00 -8.34
CA ALA A 91 8.37 -4.69 -9.62
C ALA A 91 9.74 -4.98 -10.26
N GLY A 92 10.83 -4.44 -9.70
CA GLY A 92 12.20 -4.61 -10.21
C GLY A 92 12.57 -3.71 -11.41
N TRP A 93 11.76 -2.68 -11.69
CA TRP A 93 11.97 -1.76 -12.83
C TRP A 93 12.96 -0.65 -12.50
N ILE A 94 13.01 -0.25 -11.23
CA ILE A 94 13.93 0.76 -10.70
C ILE A 94 14.58 0.25 -9.41
N VAL A 95 15.61 0.95 -8.94
CA VAL A 95 16.21 0.73 -7.62
C VAL A 95 15.12 0.92 -6.56
N LYS A 96 15.04 0.01 -5.58
CA LYS A 96 14.07 0.14 -4.49
C LYS A 96 14.42 1.40 -3.69
N PRO A 97 13.46 2.28 -3.37
CA PRO A 97 13.71 3.46 -2.55
C PRO A 97 14.30 3.13 -1.16
N SER A 98 14.11 1.88 -0.70
CA SER A 98 14.57 1.36 0.60
C SER A 98 15.81 0.48 0.50
N ASP A 99 16.51 0.43 -0.64
CA ASP A 99 17.71 -0.42 -0.78
C ASP A 99 18.92 0.21 -0.03
N PRO A 100 19.61 -0.53 0.86
CA PRO A 100 20.76 0.00 1.62
C PRO A 100 21.98 0.34 0.76
N ASP A 101 22.08 -0.24 -0.44
CA ASP A 101 23.17 0.00 -1.38
C ASP A 101 22.63 0.21 -2.81
N PRO A 102 22.34 1.46 -3.19
CA PRO A 102 21.84 1.78 -4.53
C PRO A 102 22.84 1.47 -5.64
N ALA A 103 24.13 1.33 -5.32
CA ALA A 103 25.20 1.17 -6.30
C ALA A 103 25.40 -0.29 -6.74
N SER A 104 25.00 -1.27 -5.94
CA SER A 104 25.05 -2.70 -6.28
C SER A 104 23.75 -3.23 -6.92
N TRP A 105 22.79 -2.35 -7.22
CA TRP A 105 21.55 -2.76 -7.86
C TRP A 105 21.81 -3.33 -9.26
N VAL A 106 21.46 -4.59 -9.44
CA VAL A 106 21.48 -5.27 -10.74
C VAL A 106 20.05 -5.59 -11.15
N LEU A 107 19.70 -5.19 -12.37
CA LEU A 107 18.45 -5.56 -13.01
C LEU A 107 18.32 -7.08 -13.04
N GLN A 108 17.42 -7.65 -12.24
CA GLN A 108 17.13 -9.07 -12.24
C GLN A 108 16.07 -9.36 -13.30
N PRO A 109 16.44 -9.96 -14.46
CA PRO A 109 15.52 -10.09 -15.58
C PRO A 109 14.29 -10.94 -15.23
N ARG A 110 14.45 -11.88 -14.29
CA ARG A 110 13.37 -12.74 -13.80
C ARG A 110 12.26 -11.96 -13.07
N VAL A 111 12.62 -10.96 -12.25
CA VAL A 111 11.65 -10.15 -11.49
C VAL A 111 10.87 -9.24 -12.44
N VAL A 112 11.57 -8.61 -13.37
CA VAL A 112 10.95 -7.72 -14.37
C VAL A 112 10.04 -8.49 -15.32
N MET A 113 10.46 -9.69 -15.76
CA MET A 113 9.62 -10.56 -16.56
C MET A 113 8.33 -10.95 -15.82
N LEU A 114 8.44 -11.33 -14.54
CA LEU A 114 7.29 -11.69 -13.72
C LEU A 114 6.32 -10.52 -13.53
N SER A 115 6.81 -9.33 -13.19
CA SER A 115 5.99 -8.14 -12.99
C SER A 115 5.31 -7.71 -14.28
N THR A 116 6.03 -7.76 -15.41
CA THR A 116 5.50 -7.41 -16.73
C THR A 116 4.40 -8.38 -17.16
N ILE A 117 4.60 -9.69 -17.00
CA ILE A 117 3.57 -10.68 -17.35
C ILE A 117 2.34 -10.55 -16.45
N THR A 118 2.53 -10.36 -15.14
CA THR A 118 1.42 -10.15 -14.20
C THR A 118 0.61 -8.90 -14.55
N LEU A 119 1.28 -7.81 -14.89
CA LEU A 119 0.66 -6.58 -15.35
C LEU A 119 -0.07 -6.79 -16.69
N ALA A 120 0.56 -7.47 -17.64
CA ALA A 120 -0.04 -7.79 -18.93
C ALA A 120 -1.31 -8.63 -18.78
N VAL A 121 -1.31 -9.67 -17.94
CA VAL A 121 -2.50 -10.50 -17.67
C VAL A 121 -3.61 -9.67 -17.02
N THR A 122 -3.25 -8.78 -16.09
CA THR A 122 -4.23 -7.90 -15.43
C THR A 122 -4.87 -6.92 -16.41
N VAL A 123 -4.06 -6.24 -17.22
CA VAL A 123 -4.52 -5.26 -18.21
C VAL A 123 -5.31 -5.95 -19.32
N LEU A 124 -4.78 -7.03 -19.91
CA LEU A 124 -5.50 -7.80 -20.93
C LEU A 124 -6.78 -8.40 -20.36
N GLY A 125 -6.77 -8.92 -19.14
CA GLY A 125 -7.97 -9.42 -18.46
C GLY A 125 -9.05 -8.35 -18.29
N SER A 126 -8.66 -7.10 -17.99
CA SER A 126 -9.62 -5.99 -17.86
C SER A 126 -10.32 -5.61 -19.18
N VAL A 127 -9.68 -5.90 -20.31
CA VAL A 127 -10.15 -5.55 -21.66
C VAL A 127 -10.82 -6.73 -22.37
N LEU A 128 -10.25 -7.94 -22.30
CA LEU A 128 -10.69 -9.13 -23.04
C LEU A 128 -11.81 -9.90 -22.31
N PHE A 129 -11.85 -9.89 -20.97
CA PHE A 129 -12.84 -10.68 -20.26
C PHE A 129 -14.25 -10.09 -20.38
N ARG A 130 -15.23 -10.99 -20.49
CA ARG A 130 -16.66 -10.66 -20.64
C ARG A 130 -17.45 -11.19 -19.44
N GLY A 131 -18.55 -10.50 -19.12
CA GLY A 131 -19.41 -10.86 -18.01
C GLY A 131 -18.74 -10.68 -16.64
N PHE A 132 -18.93 -11.64 -15.73
CA PHE A 132 -18.44 -11.58 -14.35
C PHE A 132 -16.91 -11.43 -14.23
N MET A 133 -16.14 -12.03 -15.16
CA MET A 133 -14.68 -11.99 -15.11
C MET A 133 -14.08 -10.59 -15.33
N ARG A 134 -14.85 -9.64 -15.89
CA ARG A 134 -14.42 -8.24 -16.04
C ARG A 134 -14.45 -7.46 -14.71
N ILE A 135 -15.15 -7.97 -13.70
CA ILE A 135 -15.28 -7.34 -12.37
C ILE A 135 -14.05 -7.65 -11.50
N ILE A 136 -13.38 -8.79 -11.73
CA ILE A 136 -12.26 -9.28 -10.91
C ILE A 136 -10.93 -9.49 -11.66
N PRO A 137 -10.54 -8.65 -12.64
CA PRO A 137 -9.32 -8.87 -13.43
C PRO A 137 -8.05 -8.77 -12.58
N ILE A 138 -8.05 -7.96 -11.52
CA ILE A 138 -6.92 -7.82 -10.59
C ILE A 138 -6.67 -9.15 -9.86
N LEU A 139 -7.73 -9.84 -9.42
CA LEU A 139 -7.60 -11.13 -8.73
C LEU A 139 -6.99 -12.18 -9.67
N ILE A 140 -7.46 -12.24 -10.92
CA ILE A 140 -6.93 -13.15 -11.94
C ILE A 140 -5.46 -12.86 -12.23
N GLY A 141 -5.10 -11.58 -12.32
CA GLY A 141 -3.72 -11.12 -12.41
C GLY A 141 -2.84 -11.68 -11.30
N ILE A 142 -3.23 -11.46 -10.04
CA ILE A 142 -2.47 -11.94 -8.86
C ILE A 142 -2.32 -13.47 -8.88
N VAL A 143 -3.41 -14.21 -9.12
CA VAL A 143 -3.38 -15.69 -9.16
C VAL A 143 -2.45 -16.18 -10.27
N SER A 144 -2.57 -15.63 -11.48
CA SER A 144 -1.69 -16.00 -12.60
C SER A 144 -0.22 -15.66 -12.34
N GLY A 145 0.06 -14.50 -11.76
CA GLY A 145 1.42 -14.08 -11.39
C GLY A 145 2.04 -15.01 -10.35
N TYR A 146 1.26 -15.47 -9.36
CA TYR A 146 1.72 -16.44 -8.37
C TYR A 146 2.01 -17.81 -8.97
N VAL A 147 1.15 -18.30 -9.88
CA VAL A 147 1.37 -19.55 -10.60
C VAL A 147 2.66 -19.48 -11.43
N ILE A 148 2.91 -18.36 -12.10
CA ILE A 148 4.15 -18.15 -12.86
C ILE A 148 5.36 -18.07 -11.92
N ALA A 149 5.24 -17.39 -10.77
CA ALA A 149 6.28 -17.34 -9.75
C ALA A 149 6.68 -18.74 -9.27
N TYR A 150 5.69 -19.61 -9.08
CA TYR A 150 5.89 -21.00 -8.67
C TYR A 150 6.70 -21.78 -9.71
N PHE A 151 6.35 -21.66 -11.00
CA PHE A 151 7.07 -22.36 -12.08
C PHE A 151 8.46 -21.78 -12.39
N MET A 152 8.69 -20.48 -12.18
CA MET A 152 9.99 -19.85 -12.44
C MET A 152 11.08 -20.25 -11.42
N GLY A 153 10.69 -20.76 -10.25
CA GLY A 153 11.61 -21.22 -9.20
C GLY A 153 12.42 -20.10 -8.54
N GLY A 154 12.51 -20.13 -7.21
CA GLY A 154 13.32 -19.18 -6.42
C GLY A 154 12.59 -17.94 -5.89
N PHE A 155 11.32 -17.70 -6.27
CA PHE A 155 10.48 -16.64 -5.70
C PHE A 155 9.52 -17.13 -4.62
N THR A 156 9.25 -18.44 -4.59
CA THR A 156 8.27 -19.06 -3.70
C THR A 156 8.99 -19.85 -2.62
N ASN A 157 9.17 -19.21 -1.45
CA ASN A 157 9.67 -19.90 -0.27
C ASN A 157 8.49 -20.30 0.64
N PHE A 158 8.24 -21.61 0.72
CA PHE A 158 7.18 -22.18 1.55
C PHE A 158 7.64 -22.54 2.97
N THR A 159 8.90 -22.29 3.35
CA THR A 159 9.38 -22.58 4.71
C THR A 159 8.57 -21.83 5.76
N ALA A 160 8.27 -20.55 5.54
CA ALA A 160 7.42 -19.77 6.44
C ALA A 160 5.98 -20.33 6.57
N VAL A 161 5.47 -21.05 5.57
CA VAL A 161 4.14 -21.70 5.65
C VAL A 161 4.25 -23.04 6.38
N ALA A 162 5.37 -23.75 6.25
CA ALA A 162 5.63 -25.02 6.92
C ALA A 162 5.96 -24.84 8.41
N ASP A 163 6.67 -23.77 8.77
CA ASP A 163 7.20 -23.54 10.12
C ASP A 163 6.18 -22.88 11.06
N ASN A 164 5.16 -22.22 10.52
CA ASN A 164 4.12 -21.59 11.34
C ASN A 164 2.93 -22.53 11.50
N GLY A 165 2.50 -22.76 12.75
CA GLY A 165 1.30 -23.54 13.05
C GLY A 165 0.03 -22.91 12.45
N TRP A 166 -1.05 -23.69 12.38
CA TRP A 166 -2.34 -23.29 11.75
C TRP A 166 -2.95 -22.02 12.38
N ILE A 167 -2.63 -21.71 13.64
CA ILE A 167 -3.09 -20.52 14.35
C ILE A 167 -1.88 -19.85 15.00
N LYS A 168 -1.66 -18.59 14.65
CA LYS A 168 -0.65 -17.71 15.26
C LYS A 168 -1.30 -16.36 15.53
N SER A 169 -1.10 -15.82 16.73
CA SER A 169 -1.54 -14.45 17.04
C SER A 169 -0.65 -13.45 16.30
N PRO A 170 -1.21 -12.33 15.80
CA PRO A 170 -0.40 -11.21 15.32
C PRO A 170 0.56 -10.71 16.41
N GLU A 171 1.69 -10.16 15.99
CA GLU A 171 2.60 -9.49 16.91
C GLU A 171 1.98 -8.16 17.34
N PHE A 172 1.87 -7.94 18.65
CA PHE A 172 1.34 -6.70 19.21
C PHE A 172 2.48 -5.84 19.69
N THR A 173 2.56 -4.62 19.15
CA THR A 173 3.55 -3.62 19.55
C THR A 173 2.86 -2.46 20.24
N PHE A 174 3.38 -2.05 21.40
CA PHE A 174 2.86 -0.90 22.13
C PHE A 174 3.36 0.42 21.53
N PRO A 175 2.50 1.45 21.46
CA PRO A 175 2.90 2.77 20.99
C PRO A 175 3.72 3.50 22.05
N VAL A 176 4.66 4.34 21.59
CA VAL A 176 5.34 5.34 22.40
C VAL A 176 4.98 6.71 21.82
N PHE A 177 4.72 7.68 22.68
CA PHE A 177 4.43 9.06 22.28
C PHE A 177 5.67 9.91 22.53
N GLU A 178 6.29 10.37 21.45
CA GLU A 178 7.43 11.29 21.45
C GLU A 178 7.06 12.60 20.73
#